data_AF-A0A8H3SA40-F1
#
_entry.id   AF-A0A8H3SA40-F1
#
_cell.length_a   1.000
_cell.length_b   1.000
_cell.length_c   1.000
_cell.angle_alpha   90.00
_cell.angle_beta   90.00
_cell.angle_gamma   90.00
#
_symmetry.space_group_name_H-M   'P 1'
#
loop_
_entity.id
_entity.type
_entity.pdbx_description
1 polymer ?
#
loop_
_entity_poly.entity_id
_entity_poly.type
_entity_poly.pdbx_seq_one_letter_code
_entity_poly.pdbx_strand_id
1 'polypeptide(L)'
;MDLHMLLSLLLSFHLAKAHILTDLSNGFCRSYQFGANIINDTLYLINLDGGLLPGDGNSTHNYLVDLNLTQPFSINNGSNYHLSLIDPTVPQLKGQTLWSNAANTTLYSYGGHGLGNTSLDEGIWTYDLADEKWAVQKTSIKPSSFWVGGFQDRDTTPAITDGSRVYADGMIAFNTTSGEFRQLSAPFTPVQNGALVYVPVGDGVLVYMGGEVPSVADGVNATMVPNSWKYVFVYDIAEDRWYNQTTTGTVAARTEFCAVVQHDPSSSSSTYEVYVLGGADYASKEVLSDVYLVGAKLISADPTFPFRHSTGTKLRTSSSNV
;
A
#
# COMPACT_ATOMS: atom_id res chain seq x y z
N MET A 1 -47.87 56.18 18.47
CA MET A 1 -46.45 55.78 18.56
C MET A 1 -46.24 55.33 19.98
N ASP A 2 -46.23 54.02 20.24
CA ASP A 2 -45.63 53.43 21.45
C ASP A 2 -45.52 51.90 21.35
N LEU A 3 -44.25 51.49 21.36
CA LEU A 3 -43.56 50.34 21.97
C LEU A 3 -44.37 49.23 22.67
N HIS A 4 -44.19 47.97 22.24
CA HIS A 4 -43.74 46.78 23.02
C HIS A 4 -44.19 45.46 22.36
N MET A 5 -43.28 44.77 21.66
CA MET A 5 -43.32 43.30 21.60
C MET A 5 -41.90 42.78 21.32
N LEU A 6 -41.17 42.49 22.40
CA LEU A 6 -39.97 41.66 22.34
C LEU A 6 -40.39 40.23 21.98
N LEU A 7 -39.97 39.74 20.81
CA LEU A 7 -39.94 38.32 20.52
C LEU A 7 -38.49 37.84 20.65
N SER A 8 -38.23 37.14 21.75
CA SER A 8 -36.98 36.46 22.07
C SER A 8 -36.73 35.33 21.08
N LEU A 9 -35.91 35.57 20.07
CA LEU A 9 -35.36 34.54 19.20
C LEU A 9 -34.15 33.90 19.91
N LEU A 10 -34.38 32.79 20.62
CA LEU A 10 -33.31 31.93 21.13
C LEU A 10 -32.56 31.33 19.93
N LEU A 11 -31.38 31.90 19.61
CA LEU A 11 -30.40 31.23 18.75
C LEU A 11 -29.94 29.96 19.46
N SER A 12 -30.54 28.84 19.07
CA SER A 12 -30.03 27.52 19.36
C SER A 12 -28.85 27.29 18.41
N PHE A 13 -27.64 27.64 18.85
CA PHE A 13 -26.41 27.12 18.25
C PHE A 13 -26.38 25.61 18.50
N HIS A 14 -27.01 24.83 17.62
CA HIS A 14 -26.60 23.44 17.47
C HIS A 14 -25.19 23.47 16.89
N LEU A 15 -24.18 23.27 17.74
CA LEU A 15 -22.95 22.65 17.29
C LEU A 15 -23.40 21.34 16.63
N ALA A 16 -23.39 21.30 15.29
CA ALA A 16 -23.41 20.05 14.58
C ALA A 16 -22.15 19.30 15.04
N LYS A 17 -22.31 18.39 16.00
CA LYS A 17 -21.34 17.33 16.21
C LYS A 17 -21.19 16.67 14.85
N ALA A 18 -19.99 16.71 14.29
CA ALA A 18 -19.64 15.85 13.18
C ALA A 18 -20.03 14.43 13.60
N HIS A 19 -21.07 13.88 12.96
CA HIS A 19 -21.42 12.49 13.16
C HIS A 19 -20.29 11.71 12.52
N ILE A 20 -19.38 11.18 13.34
CA ILE A 20 -18.45 10.16 12.90
C ILE A 20 -19.32 8.99 12.40
N LEU A 21 -19.18 8.61 11.14
CA LEU A 21 -19.85 7.46 10.54
C LEU A 21 -19.28 6.20 11.20
N THR A 22 -19.90 5.73 12.28
CA THR A 22 -19.39 4.62 13.11
C THR A 22 -20.04 3.27 12.85
N ASP A 23 -20.98 3.16 11.90
CA ASP A 23 -21.72 1.91 11.68
C ASP A 23 -21.27 1.15 10.43
N LEU A 24 -20.34 0.23 10.65
CA LEU A 24 -19.89 -0.80 9.71
C LEU A 24 -20.31 -2.20 10.16
N SER A 25 -21.43 -2.33 10.89
CA SER A 25 -21.92 -3.62 11.40
C SER A 25 -22.22 -4.65 10.29
N ASN A 26 -22.35 -4.20 9.04
CA ASN A 26 -22.54 -5.05 7.85
C ASN A 26 -21.25 -5.29 7.03
N GLY A 27 -20.08 -4.85 7.53
CA GLY A 27 -18.78 -5.05 6.91
C GLY A 27 -18.44 -4.07 5.77
N PHE A 28 -17.20 -4.12 5.29
CA PHE A 28 -16.78 -3.43 4.07
C PHE A 28 -17.32 -4.13 2.83
N CYS A 29 -17.64 -3.37 1.79
CA CYS A 29 -17.69 -3.94 0.43
C CYS A 29 -16.32 -4.55 0.08
N ARG A 30 -16.31 -5.60 -0.75
CA ARG A 30 -15.06 -6.20 -1.22
C ARG A 30 -14.22 -5.11 -1.90
N SER A 31 -13.08 -4.80 -1.30
CA SER A 31 -12.13 -3.80 -1.79
C SER A 31 -10.82 -4.48 -2.15
N TYR A 32 -10.18 -4.01 -3.21
CA TYR A 32 -8.86 -4.46 -3.65
C TYR A 32 -8.00 -3.23 -4.00
N GLN A 33 -6.67 -3.44 -4.00
CA GLN A 33 -5.69 -2.42 -4.40
C GLN A 33 -5.83 -1.07 -3.64
N PHE A 34 -6.20 -1.13 -2.36
CA PHE A 34 -6.24 0.04 -1.47
C PHE A 34 -4.87 0.30 -0.83
N GLY A 35 -4.62 1.54 -0.43
CA GLY A 35 -3.42 1.88 0.33
C GLY A 35 -3.60 1.53 1.80
N ALA A 36 -2.59 0.93 2.43
CA ALA A 36 -2.62 0.56 3.84
C ALA A 36 -1.27 0.82 4.52
N ASN A 37 -1.30 1.31 5.76
CA ASN A 37 -0.10 1.50 6.58
C ASN A 37 -0.43 1.41 8.08
N ILE A 38 0.55 1.03 8.90
CA ILE A 38 0.41 1.03 10.37
C ILE A 38 1.35 2.07 10.95
N ILE A 39 0.80 3.02 11.72
CA ILE A 39 1.54 4.07 12.41
C ILE A 39 1.05 4.16 13.85
N ASN A 40 1.96 4.15 14.83
CA ASN A 40 1.64 4.33 16.25
C ASN A 40 0.50 3.41 16.74
N ASP A 41 0.58 2.12 16.38
CA ASP A 41 -0.44 1.10 16.66
C ASP A 41 -1.83 1.37 16.05
N THR A 42 -1.92 2.24 15.05
CA THR A 42 -3.15 2.49 14.29
C THR A 42 -2.97 2.04 12.84
N LEU A 43 -3.87 1.20 12.36
CA LEU A 43 -3.97 0.84 10.94
C LEU A 43 -4.74 1.94 10.20
N TYR A 44 -4.15 2.47 9.14
CA TYR A 44 -4.77 3.42 8.22
C TYR A 44 -5.01 2.77 6.87
N LEU A 45 -6.20 2.98 6.30
CA LEU A 45 -6.60 2.52 4.97
C LEU A 45 -7.17 3.69 4.16
N ILE A 46 -6.83 3.77 2.87
CA ILE A 46 -7.33 4.79 1.95
C ILE A 46 -7.83 4.18 0.65
N ASN A 47 -8.79 4.86 0.00
CA ASN A 47 -9.37 4.47 -1.28
C ASN A 47 -9.87 3.02 -1.29
N LEU A 48 -10.49 2.62 -0.17
CA LEU A 48 -11.30 1.42 -0.15
C LEU A 48 -12.42 1.58 -1.18
N ASP A 49 -12.83 0.48 -1.83
CA ASP A 49 -14.07 0.46 -2.59
C ASP A 49 -15.22 0.68 -1.61
N GLY A 50 -15.52 1.95 -1.37
CA GLY A 50 -16.54 2.47 -0.47
C GLY A 50 -17.94 2.29 -1.04
N GLY A 51 -18.22 1.10 -1.60
CA GLY A 51 -19.59 0.73 -1.92
C GLY A 51 -20.51 1.07 -0.74
N LEU A 52 -21.71 1.56 -1.06
CA LEU A 52 -22.65 2.20 -0.13
C LEU A 52 -22.47 1.76 1.32
N LEU A 53 -21.82 2.62 2.12
CA LEU A 53 -21.80 2.46 3.56
C LEU A 53 -23.23 2.60 4.07
N PRO A 54 -23.80 1.61 4.77
CA PRO A 54 -25.16 1.70 5.28
C PRO A 54 -25.35 2.97 6.11
N GLY A 55 -26.29 3.81 5.69
CA GLY A 55 -26.60 5.08 6.37
C GLY A 55 -25.87 6.33 5.83
N ASP A 56 -24.81 6.19 5.03
CA ASP A 56 -24.13 7.35 4.44
C ASP A 56 -24.93 7.97 3.28
N GLY A 57 -25.57 7.14 2.46
CA GLY A 57 -26.45 7.59 1.38
C GLY A 57 -25.74 8.24 0.18
N ASN A 58 -24.40 8.34 0.17
CA ASN A 58 -23.63 8.87 -0.96
C ASN A 58 -22.48 7.96 -1.37
N SER A 59 -22.65 7.23 -2.47
CA SER A 59 -21.64 6.31 -3.00
C SER A 59 -20.42 6.99 -3.62
N THR A 60 -20.37 8.34 -3.67
CA THR A 60 -19.19 9.06 -4.16
C THR A 60 -18.22 9.45 -3.05
N HIS A 61 -18.58 9.24 -1.79
CA HIS A 61 -17.68 9.54 -0.68
C HIS A 61 -16.48 8.59 -0.67
N ASN A 62 -15.33 9.16 -0.32
CA ASN A 62 -14.09 8.43 -0.12
C ASN A 62 -13.63 8.65 1.32
N TYR A 63 -13.14 7.60 1.97
CA TYR A 63 -12.83 7.62 3.39
C TYR A 63 -11.39 7.23 3.67
N LEU A 64 -10.79 7.97 4.60
CA LEU A 64 -9.69 7.50 5.41
C LEU A 64 -10.31 6.67 6.52
N VAL A 65 -9.86 5.43 6.63
CA VAL A 65 -10.25 4.54 7.71
C VAL A 65 -9.09 4.38 8.66
N ASP A 66 -9.32 4.58 9.95
CA ASP A 66 -8.34 4.29 10.99
C ASP A 66 -8.89 3.27 12.00
N LEU A 67 -8.00 2.39 12.48
CA LEU A 67 -8.32 1.32 13.42
C LEU A 67 -7.21 1.20 14.46
N ASN A 68 -7.54 1.46 15.72
CA ASN A 68 -6.62 1.29 16.85
C ASN A 68 -6.38 -0.20 17.15
N LEU A 69 -5.16 -0.67 16.91
CA LEU A 69 -4.73 -2.06 17.09
C LEU A 69 -4.40 -2.41 18.55
N THR A 70 -4.35 -1.43 19.45
CA THR A 70 -4.20 -1.68 20.90
C THR A 70 -5.50 -2.17 21.54
N GLN A 71 -6.61 -2.07 20.83
CA GLN A 71 -7.93 -2.51 21.29
C GLN A 71 -8.39 -3.75 20.52
N PRO A 72 -9.20 -4.62 21.13
CA PRO A 72 -9.83 -5.72 20.41
C PRO A 72 -10.66 -5.19 19.23
N PHE A 73 -10.52 -5.81 18.07
CA PHE A 73 -11.31 -5.48 16.89
C PHE A 73 -11.84 -6.74 16.21
N SER A 74 -12.81 -6.54 15.32
CA SER A 74 -13.40 -7.60 14.49
C SER A 74 -13.25 -7.23 13.02
N ILE A 75 -12.94 -8.21 12.19
CA ILE A 75 -12.99 -8.02 10.73
C ILE A 75 -14.42 -8.13 10.17
N ASN A 76 -15.34 -8.73 10.94
CA ASN A 76 -16.73 -8.94 10.55
C ASN A 76 -17.66 -7.87 11.15
N ASN A 77 -17.15 -7.04 12.06
CA ASN A 77 -17.90 -5.95 12.65
C ASN A 77 -16.99 -4.73 12.70
N GLY A 78 -17.34 -3.70 11.93
CA GLY A 78 -16.53 -2.50 11.82
C GLY A 78 -16.82 -1.41 12.86
N SER A 79 -17.52 -1.69 13.96
CA SER A 79 -17.83 -0.68 15.01
C SER A 79 -16.61 0.04 15.60
N ASN A 80 -15.40 -0.54 15.50
CA ASN A 80 -14.15 0.05 16.01
C ASN A 80 -13.32 0.75 14.92
N TYR A 81 -13.83 0.82 13.70
CA TYR A 81 -13.17 1.51 12.60
C TYR A 81 -13.73 2.93 12.56
N HIS A 82 -12.84 3.90 12.53
CA HIS A 82 -13.18 5.29 12.41
C HIS A 82 -13.08 5.71 10.95
N LEU A 83 -14.05 6.49 10.49
CA LEU A 83 -14.15 6.92 9.10
C LEU A 83 -14.18 8.43 9.04
N SER A 84 -13.25 8.97 8.27
CA SER A 84 -13.10 10.40 8.00
C SER A 84 -13.16 10.63 6.51
N LEU A 85 -13.97 11.60 6.08
CA LEU A 85 -14.06 11.94 4.65
C LEU A 85 -12.72 12.46 4.15
N ILE A 86 -12.26 11.91 3.04
CA ILE A 86 -11.13 12.43 2.29
C ILE A 86 -11.64 13.61 1.45
N ASP A 87 -10.89 14.72 1.46
CA ASP A 87 -11.21 15.90 0.68
C ASP A 87 -11.33 15.54 -0.82
N PRO A 88 -12.39 15.96 -1.54
CA PRO A 88 -12.59 15.64 -2.95
C PRO A 88 -11.48 16.10 -3.90
N THR A 89 -10.59 16.99 -3.46
CA THR A 89 -9.38 17.38 -4.20
C THR A 89 -8.32 16.29 -4.23
N VAL A 90 -8.35 15.36 -3.27
CA VAL A 90 -7.45 14.19 -3.25
C VAL A 90 -7.98 13.16 -4.24
N PRO A 91 -7.14 12.67 -5.18
CA PRO A 91 -7.58 11.71 -6.17
C PRO A 91 -7.95 10.36 -5.53
N GLN A 92 -9.06 9.80 -6.00
CA GLN A 92 -9.46 8.44 -5.66
C GLN A 92 -8.74 7.45 -6.58
N LEU A 93 -7.74 6.75 -6.04
CA LEU A 93 -6.83 5.91 -6.80
C LEU A 93 -6.90 4.43 -6.36
N LYS A 94 -6.46 3.55 -7.26
CA LYS A 94 -6.21 2.12 -7.01
C LYS A 94 -4.77 1.75 -7.31
N GLY A 95 -4.19 0.89 -6.48
CA GLY A 95 -2.84 0.37 -6.64
C GLY A 95 -1.74 1.34 -6.18
N GLN A 96 -2.11 2.39 -5.44
CA GLN A 96 -1.18 3.30 -4.81
C GLN A 96 -0.48 2.65 -3.61
N THR A 97 0.68 3.18 -3.26
CA THR A 97 1.37 2.84 -2.01
C THR A 97 1.05 3.87 -0.93
N LEU A 98 1.05 3.42 0.33
CA LEU A 98 0.86 4.27 1.52
C LEU A 98 1.99 4.01 2.51
N TRP A 99 2.74 5.06 2.88
CA TRP A 99 3.85 4.96 3.82
C TRP A 99 3.89 6.14 4.80
N SER A 100 4.64 6.00 5.90
CA SER A 100 4.83 7.03 6.90
C SER A 100 6.19 7.71 6.81
N ASN A 101 6.30 8.94 7.33
CA ASN A 101 7.62 9.50 7.64
C ASN A 101 8.24 8.82 8.88
N ALA A 102 9.55 9.02 9.06
CA ALA A 102 10.29 8.46 10.19
C ALA A 102 9.80 8.94 11.57
N ALA A 103 9.17 10.13 11.62
CA ALA A 103 8.59 10.67 12.85
C ALA A 103 7.18 10.12 13.16
N ASN A 104 6.60 9.32 12.26
CA ASN A 104 5.24 8.78 12.40
C ASN A 104 4.18 9.87 12.62
N THR A 105 4.31 11.00 11.92
CA THR A 105 3.40 12.16 11.98
C THR A 105 2.65 12.39 10.68
N THR A 106 3.12 11.82 9.56
CA THR A 106 2.61 12.12 8.23
C THR A 106 2.56 10.85 7.39
N LEU A 107 1.42 10.59 6.76
CA LEU A 107 1.23 9.56 5.73
C LEU A 107 1.51 10.15 4.35
N TYR A 108 2.01 9.34 3.43
CA TYR A 108 2.29 9.68 2.03
C TYR A 108 1.62 8.65 1.12
N SER A 109 0.95 9.13 0.08
CA SER A 109 0.30 8.34 -0.94
C SER A 109 0.86 8.68 -2.31
N TYR A 110 1.24 7.66 -3.09
CA TYR A 110 1.81 7.84 -4.43
C TYR A 110 1.43 6.71 -5.40
N GLY A 111 1.35 7.08 -6.68
CA GLY A 111 1.04 6.17 -7.77
C GLY A 111 -0.41 5.73 -7.78
N GLY A 112 -0.67 4.64 -8.49
CA GLY A 112 -2.03 4.13 -8.71
C GLY A 112 -2.71 4.72 -9.94
N HIS A 113 -3.90 4.22 -10.24
CA HIS A 113 -4.72 4.60 -11.40
C HIS A 113 -6.10 5.07 -10.95
N GLY A 114 -6.68 6.02 -11.69
CA GLY A 114 -8.02 6.54 -11.43
C GLY A 114 -9.12 5.53 -11.81
N LEU A 115 -10.30 5.65 -11.19
CA LEU A 115 -11.44 4.75 -11.39
C LEU A 115 -12.27 5.02 -12.67
N GLY A 116 -11.81 5.87 -13.60
CA GLY A 116 -12.56 6.12 -14.84
C GLY A 116 -12.27 7.42 -15.60
N ASN A 117 -11.34 8.25 -15.14
CA ASN A 117 -10.79 9.38 -15.90
C ASN A 117 -9.30 9.50 -15.59
N THR A 118 -8.51 9.90 -16.58
CA THR A 118 -7.10 10.28 -16.40
C THR A 118 -7.02 11.41 -15.38
N SER A 119 -6.56 11.14 -14.16
CA SER A 119 -6.14 12.21 -13.24
C SER A 119 -4.70 12.55 -13.57
N LEU A 120 -4.38 13.85 -13.71
CA LEU A 120 -2.99 14.25 -13.74
C LEU A 120 -2.33 13.78 -12.44
N ASP A 121 -1.16 13.13 -12.56
CA ASP A 121 -0.32 12.87 -11.39
C ASP A 121 0.17 14.23 -10.85
N GLU A 122 -0.47 14.69 -9.78
CA GLU A 122 -0.09 15.91 -9.06
C GLU A 122 1.09 15.67 -8.09
N GLY A 123 1.66 14.47 -8.13
CA GLY A 123 2.75 14.02 -7.28
C GLY A 123 2.24 13.34 -6.02
N ILE A 124 2.98 13.55 -4.93
CA ILE A 124 2.76 12.80 -3.69
C ILE A 124 1.77 13.55 -2.80
N TRP A 125 0.72 12.85 -2.39
CA TRP A 125 -0.27 13.35 -1.45
C TRP A 125 0.14 12.99 -0.03
N THR A 126 0.03 13.93 0.88
CA THR A 126 0.32 13.74 2.30
C THR A 126 -0.89 13.96 3.17
N TYR A 127 -1.00 13.18 4.23
CA TYR A 127 -1.96 13.39 5.31
C TYR A 127 -1.22 13.64 6.62
N ASP A 128 -1.38 14.84 7.17
CA ASP A 128 -0.84 15.19 8.49
C ASP A 128 -1.75 14.67 9.60
N LEU A 129 -1.19 13.89 10.53
CA LEU A 129 -1.95 13.24 11.60
C LEU A 129 -2.39 14.21 12.71
N ALA A 130 -1.70 15.35 12.88
CA ALA A 130 -2.03 16.31 13.93
C ALA A 130 -3.09 17.32 13.47
N ASP A 131 -2.97 17.79 12.22
CA ASP A 131 -3.91 18.72 11.60
C ASP A 131 -5.10 18.00 10.93
N GLU A 132 -5.02 16.68 10.76
CA GLU A 132 -6.00 15.82 10.07
C GLU A 132 -6.31 16.30 8.64
N LYS A 133 -5.28 16.71 7.90
CA LYS A 133 -5.42 17.35 6.59
C LYS A 133 -4.61 16.70 5.50
N TRP A 134 -5.23 16.61 4.33
CA TRP A 134 -4.58 16.25 3.08
C TRP A 134 -3.97 17.47 2.40
N ALA A 135 -2.82 17.28 1.77
CA ALA A 135 -2.18 18.26 0.89
C ALA A 135 -1.26 17.58 -0.11
N VAL A 136 -1.03 18.20 -1.26
CA VAL A 136 0.08 17.83 -2.14
C VAL A 136 1.40 18.21 -1.45
N GLN A 137 2.37 17.29 -1.46
CA GLN A 137 3.71 17.52 -0.94
C GLN A 137 4.38 18.67 -1.68
N LYS A 138 4.45 19.84 -1.04
CA LYS A 138 5.12 21.04 -1.57
C LYS A 138 6.44 21.35 -0.88
N THR A 139 6.73 20.69 0.25
CA THR A 139 7.85 21.00 1.13
C THR A 139 8.73 19.79 1.40
N SER A 140 9.86 20.01 2.04
CA SER A 140 10.87 19.02 2.38
C SER A 140 10.54 18.30 3.71
N ILE A 141 10.40 16.98 3.71
CA ILE A 141 10.30 16.14 4.93
C ILE A 141 11.37 15.03 4.86
N LYS A 142 11.80 14.37 5.95
CA LYS A 142 12.68 13.18 5.89
C LYS A 142 11.78 11.93 6.08
N PRO A 143 11.66 10.98 5.12
CA PRO A 143 12.69 10.01 4.68
C PRO A 143 12.76 9.68 3.16
N SER A 144 13.63 8.78 2.68
CA SER A 144 13.56 8.31 1.27
C SER A 144 12.52 7.20 1.08
N SER A 145 11.78 7.20 -0.04
CA SER A 145 10.91 6.09 -0.44
C SER A 145 11.36 5.50 -1.78
N PHE A 146 11.00 4.23 -2.02
CA PHE A 146 11.44 3.47 -3.19
C PHE A 146 10.26 2.79 -3.87
N TRP A 147 10.29 2.76 -5.20
CA TRP A 147 9.25 2.15 -6.04
C TRP A 147 9.89 1.34 -7.17
N VAL A 148 9.43 0.11 -7.40
CA VAL A 148 9.96 -0.79 -8.44
C VAL A 148 8.86 -1.16 -9.42
N GLY A 149 9.11 -0.98 -10.71
CA GLY A 149 8.23 -1.43 -11.79
C GLY A 149 6.87 -0.74 -11.83
N GLY A 150 5.86 -1.48 -12.29
CA GLY A 150 4.54 -0.97 -12.65
C GLY A 150 4.46 -0.56 -14.12
N PHE A 151 3.40 0.13 -14.48
CA PHE A 151 3.21 0.67 -15.82
C PHE A 151 2.44 1.98 -15.79
N GLN A 152 2.56 2.72 -16.88
CA GLN A 152 1.72 3.85 -17.21
C GLN A 152 0.72 3.43 -18.28
N ASP A 153 -0.49 3.96 -18.20
CA ASP A 153 -1.50 3.81 -19.25
C ASP A 153 -2.31 5.10 -19.41
N ARG A 154 -3.42 5.03 -20.14
CA ARG A 154 -4.29 6.19 -20.35
C ARG A 154 -4.89 6.76 -19.07
N ASP A 155 -4.99 5.99 -17.98
CA ASP A 155 -5.59 6.43 -16.73
C ASP A 155 -4.58 7.20 -15.86
N THR A 156 -3.29 7.07 -16.15
CA THR A 156 -2.21 7.79 -15.46
C THR A 156 -1.52 8.85 -16.33
N THR A 157 -1.52 8.68 -17.65
CA THR A 157 -0.65 9.43 -18.56
C THR A 157 -1.42 9.95 -19.78
N PRO A 158 -1.72 11.25 -19.87
CA PRO A 158 -2.54 11.82 -20.95
C PRO A 158 -2.00 11.61 -22.38
N ALA A 159 -0.70 11.38 -22.53
CA ALA A 159 -0.09 11.09 -23.82
C ALA A 159 -0.45 9.70 -24.37
N ILE A 160 -0.86 8.77 -23.50
CA ILE A 160 -1.33 7.44 -23.87
C ILE A 160 -2.83 7.53 -24.11
N THR A 161 -3.24 7.41 -25.37
CA THR A 161 -4.65 7.61 -25.78
C THR A 161 -5.35 6.31 -26.18
N ASP A 162 -4.61 5.21 -26.22
CA ASP A 162 -5.09 3.88 -26.61
C ASP A 162 -4.93 2.87 -25.47
N GLY A 163 -5.04 1.58 -25.78
CA GLY A 163 -4.96 0.50 -24.78
C GLY A 163 -3.53 0.13 -24.38
N SER A 164 -2.54 0.93 -24.76
CA SER A 164 -1.14 0.60 -24.52
C SER A 164 -0.78 0.77 -23.06
N ARG A 165 0.18 -0.05 -22.62
CA ARG A 165 0.86 0.09 -21.33
C ARG A 165 2.33 0.29 -21.58
N VAL A 166 2.90 1.30 -20.92
CA VAL A 166 4.33 1.57 -20.91
C VAL A 166 4.87 1.09 -19.56
N TYR A 167 5.53 -0.06 -19.57
CA TYR A 167 6.03 -0.68 -18.33
C TYR A 167 7.31 0.01 -17.87
N ALA A 168 7.34 0.37 -16.59
CA ALA A 168 8.50 1.00 -15.99
C ALA A 168 9.63 -0.01 -15.83
N ASP A 169 10.84 0.40 -16.22
CA ASP A 169 12.07 -0.30 -15.88
C ASP A 169 12.73 0.36 -14.66
N GLY A 170 13.58 -0.40 -13.97
CA GLY A 170 14.35 0.14 -12.87
C GLY A 170 13.58 0.33 -11.55
N MET A 171 14.09 1.26 -10.76
CA MET A 171 13.56 1.67 -9.46
C MET A 171 13.56 3.19 -9.40
N ILE A 172 12.52 3.79 -8.85
CA ILE A 172 12.50 5.21 -8.52
C ILE A 172 12.78 5.34 -7.02
N ALA A 173 13.73 6.20 -6.67
CA ALA A 173 13.91 6.67 -5.30
C ALA A 173 13.35 8.09 -5.20
N PHE A 174 12.42 8.30 -4.28
CA PHE A 174 11.92 9.63 -3.95
C PHE A 174 12.63 10.15 -2.71
N ASN A 175 13.28 11.30 -2.85
CA ASN A 175 13.81 12.03 -1.72
C ASN A 175 12.70 12.91 -1.17
N THR A 176 12.03 12.49 -0.08
CA THR A 176 10.97 13.35 0.51
C THR A 176 11.51 14.68 1.00
N THR A 177 12.83 14.84 1.15
CA THR A 177 13.47 16.08 1.57
C THR A 177 13.59 17.04 0.40
N SER A 178 14.18 16.67 -0.73
CA SER A 178 14.19 17.61 -1.86
C SER A 178 12.85 17.65 -2.62
N GLY A 179 11.98 16.65 -2.42
CA GLY A 179 10.82 16.45 -3.26
C GLY A 179 11.18 15.94 -4.66
N GLU A 180 12.41 15.46 -4.85
CA GLU A 180 12.91 15.02 -6.15
C GLU A 180 12.87 13.51 -6.28
N PHE A 181 12.57 13.06 -7.50
CA PHE A 181 12.70 11.67 -7.92
C PHE A 181 14.07 11.43 -8.55
N ARG A 182 14.67 10.28 -8.22
CA ARG A 182 15.87 9.77 -8.88
C ARG A 182 15.56 8.40 -9.48
N GLN A 183 15.77 8.26 -10.78
CA GLN A 183 15.71 6.98 -11.45
C GLN A 183 16.99 6.19 -11.16
N LEU A 184 16.82 4.93 -10.75
CA LEU A 184 17.86 3.97 -10.45
C LEU A 184 17.76 2.79 -11.41
N SER A 185 18.90 2.38 -11.95
CA SER A 185 18.96 1.16 -12.75
C SER A 185 18.67 -0.06 -11.87
N ALA A 186 17.92 -1.02 -12.39
CA ALA A 186 17.72 -2.32 -11.76
C ALA A 186 18.17 -3.47 -12.68
N PRO A 187 18.58 -4.62 -12.13
CA PRO A 187 19.13 -5.74 -12.90
C PRO A 187 18.04 -6.63 -13.53
N PHE A 188 16.81 -6.14 -13.61
CA PHE A 188 15.66 -6.87 -14.14
C PHE A 188 14.95 -6.07 -15.22
N THR A 189 14.30 -6.78 -16.14
CA THR A 189 13.37 -6.23 -17.13
C THR A 189 12.18 -5.57 -16.42
N PRO A 190 11.29 -4.85 -17.13
CA PRO A 190 10.08 -4.32 -16.50
C PRO A 190 9.30 -5.39 -15.74
N VAL A 191 8.73 -5.02 -14.60
CA VAL A 191 8.01 -5.92 -13.70
C VAL A 191 6.75 -5.26 -13.16
N GLN A 192 5.75 -6.05 -12.78
CA GLN A 192 4.58 -5.57 -12.03
C GLN A 192 4.12 -6.60 -10.99
N ASN A 193 3.23 -6.19 -10.08
CA ASN A 193 2.53 -7.07 -9.13
C ASN A 193 3.44 -7.97 -8.26
N GLY A 194 4.69 -7.55 -8.06
CA GLY A 194 5.62 -8.14 -7.09
C GLY A 194 5.63 -7.34 -5.79
N ALA A 195 6.49 -7.72 -4.86
CA ALA A 195 6.64 -7.02 -3.59
C ALA A 195 8.06 -6.48 -3.41
N LEU A 196 8.16 -5.22 -2.98
CA LEU A 196 9.38 -4.57 -2.51
C LEU A 196 9.23 -4.32 -1.01
N VAL A 197 10.07 -4.94 -0.19
CA VAL A 197 10.01 -4.78 1.27
C VAL A 197 11.30 -4.20 1.82
N TYR A 198 11.20 -3.34 2.83
CA TYR A 198 12.34 -2.75 3.53
C TYR A 198 12.73 -3.61 4.74
N VAL A 199 14.02 -3.97 4.83
CA VAL A 199 14.59 -4.68 5.97
C VAL A 199 15.60 -3.75 6.67
N PRO A 200 15.40 -3.42 7.96
CA PRO A 200 16.24 -2.45 8.68
C PRO A 200 17.54 -3.08 9.21
N VAL A 201 18.36 -3.64 8.32
CA VAL A 201 19.73 -4.11 8.64
C VAL A 201 20.76 -3.09 8.15
N GLY A 202 21.68 -2.66 9.02
CA GLY A 202 22.64 -1.60 8.68
C GLY A 202 21.92 -0.27 8.37
N ASP A 203 22.25 0.35 7.23
CA ASP A 203 21.54 1.53 6.70
C ASP A 203 20.22 1.16 5.99
N GLY A 204 19.92 -0.15 5.91
CA GLY A 204 18.71 -0.70 5.33
C GLY A 204 18.94 -1.35 3.96
N VAL A 205 18.16 -2.39 3.68
CA VAL A 205 18.15 -3.06 2.38
C VAL A 205 16.71 -3.19 1.89
N LEU A 206 16.53 -3.21 0.57
CA LEU A 206 15.25 -3.51 -0.05
C LEU A 206 15.30 -4.92 -0.65
N VAL A 207 14.27 -5.71 -0.44
CA VAL A 207 14.14 -7.04 -1.04
C VAL A 207 12.96 -7.03 -2.01
N TYR A 208 13.26 -7.20 -3.29
CA TYR A 208 12.26 -7.36 -4.35
C TYR A 208 12.09 -8.83 -4.72
N MET A 209 10.84 -9.29 -4.81
CA MET A 209 10.51 -10.68 -5.13
C MET A 209 9.16 -10.83 -5.84
N GLY A 210 9.02 -11.94 -6.56
CA GLY A 210 7.77 -12.37 -7.19
C GLY A 210 7.26 -11.42 -8.28
N GLY A 211 5.95 -11.44 -8.52
CA GLY A 211 5.30 -10.66 -9.57
C GLY A 211 5.49 -11.27 -10.95
N GLU A 212 5.37 -10.44 -11.98
CA GLU A 212 5.36 -10.86 -13.37
C GLU A 212 6.06 -9.89 -14.30
N VAL A 213 6.52 -10.43 -15.44
CA VAL A 213 7.26 -9.74 -16.49
C VAL A 213 6.37 -9.68 -17.74
N PRO A 214 6.18 -8.49 -18.34
CA PRO A 214 5.47 -8.34 -19.58
C PRO A 214 6.34 -8.80 -20.77
N SER A 215 5.72 -9.39 -21.79
CA SER A 215 6.40 -9.82 -23.01
C SER A 215 6.90 -8.66 -23.89
N VAL A 216 6.41 -7.45 -23.64
CA VAL A 216 6.80 -6.21 -24.34
C VAL A 216 6.92 -5.08 -23.31
N ALA A 217 7.87 -4.18 -23.51
CA ALA A 217 8.04 -3.01 -22.63
C ALA A 217 6.99 -1.91 -22.90
N ASP A 218 6.51 -1.84 -24.14
CA ASP A 218 5.47 -0.90 -24.58
C ASP A 218 4.56 -1.59 -25.60
N GLY A 219 3.26 -1.40 -25.43
CA GLY A 219 2.25 -1.75 -26.41
C GLY A 219 0.96 -2.29 -25.81
N VAL A 220 0.12 -2.82 -26.70
CA VAL A 220 -1.17 -3.43 -26.35
C VAL A 220 -1.03 -4.94 -26.15
N ASN A 221 -1.86 -5.51 -25.27
CA ASN A 221 -1.99 -6.96 -25.08
C ASN A 221 -0.70 -7.70 -24.70
N ALA A 222 0.14 -7.09 -23.85
CA ALA A 222 1.30 -7.77 -23.28
C ALA A 222 0.86 -9.08 -22.58
N THR A 223 1.57 -10.18 -22.88
CA THR A 223 1.42 -11.41 -22.12
C THR A 223 2.32 -11.35 -20.88
N MET A 224 1.86 -11.91 -19.76
CA MET A 224 2.63 -11.94 -18.52
C MET A 224 3.32 -13.29 -18.33
N VAL A 225 4.50 -13.26 -17.73
CA VAL A 225 5.22 -14.46 -17.28
C VAL A 225 5.61 -14.26 -15.83
N PRO A 226 5.31 -15.21 -14.92
CA PRO A 226 5.63 -15.03 -13.52
C PRO A 226 7.14 -15.02 -13.31
N ASN A 227 7.60 -14.17 -12.41
CA ASN A 227 8.99 -14.13 -11.99
C ASN A 227 9.39 -15.43 -11.29
N SER A 228 10.64 -15.83 -11.50
CA SER A 228 11.21 -16.98 -10.80
C SER A 228 11.37 -16.67 -9.33
N TRP A 229 10.82 -17.54 -8.48
CA TRP A 229 11.01 -17.49 -7.03
C TRP A 229 12.31 -18.14 -6.57
N LYS A 230 13.14 -18.68 -7.47
CA LYS A 230 14.46 -19.26 -7.13
C LYS A 230 15.49 -18.22 -6.68
N TYR A 231 15.14 -16.94 -6.78
CA TYR A 231 15.96 -15.85 -6.33
C TYR A 231 15.12 -14.67 -5.87
N VAL A 232 15.75 -13.80 -5.10
CA VAL A 232 15.26 -12.46 -4.77
C VAL A 232 16.32 -11.44 -5.15
N PHE A 233 15.89 -10.23 -5.50
CA PHE A 233 16.79 -9.11 -5.72
C PHE A 233 16.90 -8.31 -4.42
N VAL A 234 18.13 -8.11 -3.97
CA VAL A 234 18.43 -7.32 -2.77
C VAL A 234 19.15 -6.05 -3.18
N TYR A 235 18.58 -4.90 -2.88
CA TYR A 235 19.24 -3.61 -3.08
C TYR A 235 19.78 -3.11 -1.74
N ASP A 236 21.09 -2.92 -1.69
CA ASP A 236 21.76 -2.30 -0.56
C ASP A 236 21.73 -0.78 -0.72
N ILE A 237 21.09 -0.10 0.24
CA ILE A 237 20.88 1.34 0.20
C ILE A 237 22.19 2.11 0.43
N ALA A 238 23.10 1.58 1.26
CA ALA A 238 24.39 2.22 1.56
C ALA A 238 25.34 2.15 0.36
N GLU A 239 25.33 1.01 -0.34
CA GLU A 239 26.22 0.77 -1.48
C GLU A 239 25.65 1.24 -2.83
N ASP A 240 24.37 1.61 -2.90
CA ASP A 240 23.64 1.87 -4.15
C ASP A 240 23.81 0.71 -5.14
N ARG A 241 23.61 -0.53 -4.65
CA ARG A 241 23.96 -1.74 -5.38
C ARG A 241 22.93 -2.86 -5.25
N TRP A 242 22.63 -3.50 -6.39
CA TRP A 242 21.79 -4.70 -6.45
C TRP A 242 22.61 -5.99 -6.35
N TYR A 243 22.01 -6.96 -5.66
CA TYR A 243 22.47 -8.33 -5.52
C TYR A 243 21.36 -9.29 -5.94
N ASN A 244 21.74 -10.43 -6.51
CA ASN A 244 20.82 -11.50 -6.85
C ASN A 244 21.07 -12.67 -5.90
N GLN A 245 20.16 -12.92 -4.96
CA GLN A 245 20.33 -13.94 -3.93
C GLN A 245 19.47 -15.15 -4.24
N THR A 246 20.11 -16.33 -4.31
CA THR A 246 19.41 -17.60 -4.54
C THR A 246 18.58 -17.97 -3.32
N THR A 247 17.34 -18.37 -3.55
CA THR A 247 16.46 -18.92 -2.54
C THR A 247 16.53 -20.44 -2.54
N THR A 248 16.24 -21.06 -1.41
CA THR A 248 16.14 -22.52 -1.27
C THR A 248 14.72 -22.93 -0.91
N GLY A 249 14.33 -24.16 -1.23
CA GLY A 249 12.96 -24.66 -1.05
C GLY A 249 12.10 -24.49 -2.31
N THR A 250 10.83 -24.88 -2.24
CA THR A 250 9.89 -24.82 -3.37
C THR A 250 8.68 -24.01 -2.99
N VAL A 251 8.35 -23.02 -3.81
CA VAL A 251 7.15 -22.19 -3.70
C VAL A 251 6.49 -22.11 -5.07
N ALA A 252 5.16 -22.09 -5.09
CA ALA A 252 4.41 -21.82 -6.30
C ALA A 252 4.63 -20.36 -6.73
N ALA A 253 4.78 -20.16 -8.04
CA ALA A 253 4.94 -18.82 -8.59
C ALA A 253 3.61 -18.06 -8.45
N ARG A 254 3.67 -16.89 -7.84
CA ARG A 254 2.49 -16.08 -7.50
C ARG A 254 2.67 -14.61 -7.82
N THR A 255 1.54 -13.96 -8.10
CA THR A 255 1.39 -12.52 -8.38
C THR A 255 0.36 -11.92 -7.41
N GLU A 256 0.29 -10.60 -7.30
CA GLU A 256 -0.73 -9.88 -6.51
C GLU A 256 -0.81 -10.32 -5.04
N PHE A 257 0.32 -10.71 -4.46
CA PHE A 257 0.44 -11.10 -3.06
C PHE A 257 0.86 -9.90 -2.21
N CYS A 258 0.60 -9.97 -0.91
CA CYS A 258 1.15 -9.02 0.06
C CYS A 258 2.43 -9.58 0.66
N ALA A 259 3.39 -8.72 1.01
CA ALA A 259 4.56 -9.12 1.76
C ALA A 259 4.85 -8.15 2.92
N VAL A 260 5.28 -8.69 4.07
CA VAL A 260 5.61 -7.90 5.26
C VAL A 260 6.89 -8.42 5.91
N VAL A 261 7.68 -7.52 6.47
CA VAL A 261 8.91 -7.86 7.22
C VAL A 261 8.57 -7.93 8.70
N GLN A 262 8.97 -9.01 9.35
CA GLN A 262 8.85 -9.20 10.78
C GLN A 262 10.23 -9.48 11.38
N HIS A 263 10.43 -8.96 12.58
CA HIS A 263 11.58 -9.23 13.42
C HIS A 263 11.09 -9.62 14.80
N ASP A 264 11.69 -10.65 15.40
CA ASP A 264 11.46 -10.96 16.81
C ASP A 264 12.42 -10.10 17.66
N PRO A 265 11.91 -9.06 18.34
CA PRO A 265 12.73 -8.17 19.16
C PRO A 265 13.31 -8.86 20.40
N SER A 266 12.78 -10.04 20.78
CA SER A 266 13.30 -10.85 21.88
C SER A 266 14.46 -11.77 21.46
N SER A 267 14.68 -11.94 20.16
CA SER A 267 15.77 -12.75 19.65
C SER A 267 17.09 -11.98 19.70
N SER A 268 18.15 -12.63 20.16
CA SER A 268 19.53 -12.09 20.08
C SER A 268 20.11 -12.14 18.66
N SER A 269 19.34 -12.64 17.70
CA SER A 269 19.74 -12.77 16.30
C SER A 269 19.24 -11.58 15.49
N SER A 270 20.08 -11.03 14.62
CA SER A 270 19.67 -10.03 13.62
C SER A 270 18.89 -10.67 12.45
N THR A 271 17.97 -11.59 12.75
CA THR A 271 17.20 -12.36 11.76
C THR A 271 15.91 -11.62 11.45
N TYR A 272 15.62 -11.45 10.17
CA TYR A 272 14.37 -10.87 9.69
C TYR A 272 13.66 -11.88 8.82
N GLU A 273 12.34 -11.94 8.94
CA GLU A 273 11.50 -12.83 8.16
C GLU A 273 10.60 -12.01 7.26
N VAL A 274 10.48 -12.41 6.00
CA VAL A 274 9.51 -11.84 5.08
C VAL A 274 8.34 -12.81 4.98
N TYR A 275 7.17 -12.37 5.42
CA TYR A 275 5.93 -13.12 5.27
C TYR A 275 5.27 -12.73 3.97
N VAL A 276 4.95 -13.71 3.14
CA VAL A 276 4.18 -13.57 1.91
C VAL A 276 2.78 -14.10 2.15
N LEU A 277 1.77 -13.29 1.85
CA LEU A 277 0.38 -13.53 2.19
C LEU A 277 -0.44 -13.63 0.91
N GLY A 278 -1.05 -14.79 0.69
CA GLY A 278 -1.96 -15.05 -0.42
C GLY A 278 -1.35 -14.81 -1.81
N GLY A 279 -2.11 -14.11 -2.65
CA GLY A 279 -1.82 -13.88 -4.07
C GLY A 279 -2.60 -14.79 -5.00
N ALA A 280 -2.36 -14.67 -6.30
CA ALA A 280 -2.91 -15.55 -7.32
C ALA A 280 -1.83 -16.49 -7.86
N ASP A 281 -2.15 -17.77 -7.96
CA ASP A 281 -1.29 -18.75 -8.62
C ASP A 281 -1.39 -18.61 -10.14
N TYR A 282 -0.24 -18.49 -10.80
CA TYR A 282 -0.24 -18.23 -12.24
C TYR A 282 -0.70 -19.43 -13.08
N ALA A 283 -0.48 -20.65 -12.60
CA ALA A 283 -0.79 -21.88 -13.32
C ALA A 283 -2.26 -22.31 -13.16
N SER A 284 -2.77 -22.30 -11.93
CA SER A 284 -4.15 -22.67 -11.62
C SER A 284 -5.13 -21.51 -11.76
N LYS A 285 -4.65 -20.26 -11.70
CA LYS A 285 -5.45 -19.03 -11.63
C LYS A 285 -6.34 -18.97 -10.38
N GLU A 286 -6.01 -19.74 -9.36
CA GLU A 286 -6.73 -19.73 -8.08
C GLU A 286 -6.11 -18.71 -7.11
N VAL A 287 -6.96 -18.18 -6.23
CA VAL A 287 -6.51 -17.37 -5.10
C VAL A 287 -5.86 -18.29 -4.08
N LEU A 288 -4.62 -17.96 -3.72
CA LEU A 288 -3.89 -18.60 -2.64
C LEU A 288 -4.31 -17.95 -1.31
N SER A 289 -4.63 -18.77 -0.32
CA SER A 289 -4.96 -18.34 1.05
C SER A 289 -3.92 -18.79 2.08
N ASP A 290 -2.75 -19.17 1.59
CA ASP A 290 -1.63 -19.59 2.42
C ASP A 290 -0.84 -18.38 2.96
N VAL A 291 -0.16 -18.62 4.08
CA VAL A 291 0.91 -17.76 4.57
C VAL A 291 2.21 -18.49 4.28
N TYR A 292 3.09 -17.82 3.55
CA TYR A 292 4.39 -18.35 3.18
C TYR A 292 5.50 -17.56 3.87
N LEU A 293 6.50 -18.27 4.39
CA LEU A 293 7.63 -17.67 5.07
C LEU A 293 8.84 -17.70 4.12
N VAL A 294 9.28 -16.51 3.74
CA VAL A 294 10.60 -16.29 3.13
C VAL A 294 11.53 -15.85 4.27
N GLY A 295 12.14 -16.83 4.93
CA GLY A 295 13.04 -16.59 6.06
C GLY A 295 14.42 -16.16 5.55
N ALA A 296 14.96 -15.10 6.14
CA ALA A 296 16.28 -14.60 5.81
C ALA A 296 17.16 -14.54 7.06
N LYS A 297 18.30 -15.22 7.05
CA LYS A 297 19.36 -14.92 8.01
C LYS A 297 20.25 -13.82 7.43
N LEU A 298 19.75 -12.58 7.46
CA LEU A 298 20.50 -11.40 7.02
C LEU A 298 21.49 -11.00 8.11
N ILE A 299 22.62 -11.71 8.19
CA ILE A 299 23.76 -11.25 8.98
C ILE A 299 24.45 -10.17 8.12
N SER A 300 24.11 -8.91 8.40
CA SER A 300 24.82 -7.70 7.95
C SER A 300 25.46 -7.82 6.56
N ALA A 301 24.66 -7.62 5.50
CA ALA A 301 25.18 -7.47 4.13
C ALA A 301 26.19 -8.53 3.68
N ASP A 302 26.11 -9.78 4.18
CA ASP A 302 26.83 -10.91 3.59
C ASP A 302 25.98 -11.50 2.45
N PRO A 303 26.31 -11.23 1.17
CA PRO A 303 25.56 -11.73 0.02
C PRO A 303 25.67 -13.24 -0.17
N THR A 304 26.41 -13.95 0.69
CA THR A 304 26.64 -15.40 0.57
C THR A 304 25.62 -16.26 1.32
N PHE A 305 24.72 -15.69 2.12
CA PHE A 305 23.68 -16.46 2.80
C PHE A 305 22.39 -16.57 1.98
N PRO A 306 21.91 -17.79 1.67
CA PRO A 306 20.69 -17.97 0.89
C PRO A 306 19.44 -17.65 1.72
N PHE A 307 18.44 -17.05 1.08
CA PHE A 307 17.09 -16.98 1.63
C PHE A 307 16.49 -18.39 1.65
N ARG A 308 15.84 -18.76 2.76
CA ARG A 308 15.22 -20.06 2.91
C ARG A 308 13.71 -19.91 2.88
N HIS A 309 13.10 -20.63 1.95
CA HIS A 309 11.68 -20.77 1.95
C HIS A 309 11.20 -21.85 2.93
N SER A 310 10.12 -21.57 3.63
CA SER A 310 9.37 -22.54 4.43
C SER A 310 7.87 -22.29 4.30
N THR A 311 7.10 -23.36 4.12
CA THR A 311 5.64 -23.30 4.16
C THR A 311 5.17 -23.04 5.59
N GLY A 312 4.44 -21.94 5.78
CA GLY A 312 3.62 -21.72 6.97
C GLY A 312 2.30 -22.49 6.88
N THR A 313 1.65 -22.66 8.02
CA THR A 313 0.33 -23.31 8.10
C THR A 313 -0.71 -22.52 7.30
N LYS A 314 -1.56 -23.22 6.54
CA LYS A 314 -2.76 -22.60 5.92
C LYS A 314 -3.59 -21.98 7.04
N LEU A 315 -3.72 -20.65 7.06
CA LEU A 315 -4.68 -20.01 7.96
C LEU A 315 -6.04 -20.59 7.59
N ARG A 316 -6.69 -21.31 8.51
CA ARG A 316 -8.09 -21.71 8.35
C ARG A 316 -8.88 -20.41 8.33
N THR A 317 -9.17 -19.89 7.15
CA THR A 317 -10.33 -19.03 7.00
C THR A 317 -11.52 -19.90 7.38
N SER A 318 -12.20 -19.54 8.47
CA SER A 318 -13.53 -20.07 8.71
C SER A 318 -14.38 -19.63 7.53
N SER A 319 -14.60 -20.51 6.57
CA SER A 319 -15.66 -20.35 5.59
C SER A 319 -16.97 -20.35 6.38
N SER A 320 -17.46 -19.18 6.76
CA SER A 320 -18.87 -19.01 7.03
C SER A 320 -19.55 -19.08 5.67
N ASN A 321 -20.08 -20.25 5.35
CA ASN A 321 -21.14 -20.37 4.36
C ASN A 321 -22.28 -19.46 4.81
N VAL A 322 -22.54 -18.41 4.03
CA VAL A 322 -23.86 -17.79 3.89
C VAL A 322 -24.05 -17.51 2.40
#